data_AF-A0A1Y3EE39-F1
#
_entry.id   AF-A0A1Y3EE39-F1
#
_cell.length_a   1.000
_cell.length_b   1.000
_cell.length_c   1.000
_cell.angle_alpha   90.00
_cell.angle_beta   90.00
_cell.angle_gamma   90.00
#
_symmetry.space_group_name_H-M   'P 1'
#
loop_
_entity.id
_entity.type
_entity.pdbx_description
1 polymer ?
#
loop_
_entity_poly.entity_id
_entity_poly.type
_entity_poly.pdbx_seq_one_letter_code
_entity_poly.pdbx_strand_id
1 'polypeptide(L)'
;RQEAHHYGDILQTDHLDSYSNLSYKSLGVLQWIVEHCPTHRFYVYMDSDVLIWLDGLRSFLGTVPYRRGTIYCNCWARATIRRSGKHAVPLTSDSFATYPVYCAGGFMIMTGDVPSLLLRAHRSVLSINSRPDRSMGYIGVDDAYFTGILADRVGVRRVKALDIDINLTGVPTVQWIVDK
;
A
#
# COMPACT_ATOMS: atom_id res chain seq x y z
N ARG A 1 18.20 -19.19 0.60
CA ARG A 1 19.32 -18.85 -0.31
C ARG A 1 19.25 -19.60 -1.65
N GLN A 2 18.90 -20.90 -1.68
CA GLN A 2 18.80 -21.65 -2.94
C GLN A 2 17.73 -21.09 -3.90
N GLU A 3 16.52 -20.79 -3.39
CA GLU A 3 15.44 -20.17 -4.16
C GLU A 3 15.85 -18.83 -4.79
N ALA A 4 16.37 -17.90 -3.97
CA ALA A 4 16.85 -16.59 -4.43
C ALA A 4 17.90 -16.70 -5.55
N HIS A 5 18.82 -17.66 -5.44
CA HIS A 5 19.83 -17.90 -6.47
C HIS A 5 19.23 -18.49 -7.76
N HIS A 6 18.19 -19.32 -7.63
CA HIS A 6 17.60 -19.99 -8.79
C HIS A 6 16.70 -19.06 -9.61
N TYR A 7 15.86 -18.26 -8.95
CA TYR A 7 14.86 -17.43 -9.62
C TYR A 7 15.24 -15.95 -9.76
N GLY A 8 16.09 -15.42 -8.86
CA GLY A 8 16.54 -14.02 -8.93
C GLY A 8 15.43 -12.99 -8.71
N ASP A 9 14.30 -13.40 -8.14
CA ASP A 9 13.08 -12.61 -7.96
C ASP A 9 12.81 -12.23 -6.49
N ILE A 10 13.75 -12.51 -5.60
CA ILE A 10 13.63 -12.25 -4.16
C ILE A 10 14.29 -10.92 -3.80
N LEU A 11 13.48 -9.98 -3.32
CA LEU A 11 13.94 -8.82 -2.56
C LEU A 11 13.96 -9.17 -1.07
N GLN A 12 15.16 -9.24 -0.48
CA GLN A 12 15.32 -9.47 0.96
C GLN A 12 15.80 -8.18 1.65
N THR A 13 15.04 -7.76 2.66
CA THR A 13 15.29 -6.56 3.45
C THR A 13 15.82 -6.91 4.84
N ASP A 14 16.71 -6.09 5.38
CA ASP A 14 17.34 -6.33 6.69
C ASP A 14 16.47 -5.84 7.86
N HIS A 15 15.38 -6.55 8.12
CA HIS A 15 14.56 -6.36 9.32
C HIS A 15 13.91 -7.67 9.74
N LEU A 16 13.52 -7.74 11.01
CA LEU A 16 12.78 -8.89 11.53
C LEU A 16 11.39 -8.94 10.89
N ASP A 17 11.12 -9.97 10.08
CA ASP A 17 9.81 -10.21 9.49
C ASP A 17 8.80 -10.55 10.59
N SER A 18 7.89 -9.62 10.84
CA SER A 18 6.87 -9.69 11.89
C SER A 18 5.75 -8.69 11.60
N TYR A 19 4.55 -8.96 12.13
CA TYR A 19 3.39 -8.08 11.94
C TYR A 19 3.63 -6.62 12.37
N SER A 20 4.42 -6.40 13.44
CA SER A 20 4.77 -5.06 13.89
C SER A 20 5.72 -4.32 12.94
N ASN A 21 6.38 -5.05 12.03
CA ASN A 21 7.41 -4.54 11.13
C ASN A 21 6.98 -4.53 9.65
N LEU A 22 5.75 -4.92 9.31
CA LEU A 22 5.30 -5.00 7.90
C LEU A 22 5.51 -3.69 7.15
N SER A 23 5.31 -2.54 7.80
CA SER A 23 5.57 -1.24 7.18
C SER A 23 7.02 -1.07 6.71
N TYR A 24 8.01 -1.69 7.37
CA TYR A 24 9.40 -1.66 6.88
C TYR A 24 9.58 -2.49 5.62
N LYS A 25 8.88 -3.63 5.52
CA LYS A 25 8.84 -4.46 4.31
C LYS A 25 8.27 -3.67 3.13
N SER A 26 7.11 -3.05 3.32
CA SER A 26 6.44 -2.26 2.28
C SER A 26 7.27 -1.04 1.88
N LEU A 27 7.87 -0.32 2.84
CA LEU A 27 8.81 0.77 2.55
C LEU A 27 10.06 0.29 1.79
N GLY A 28 10.59 -0.89 2.11
CA GLY A 28 11.72 -1.49 1.40
C GLY A 28 11.39 -1.79 -0.06
N VAL A 29 10.20 -2.32 -0.33
CA VAL A 29 9.68 -2.53 -1.70
C VAL A 29 9.59 -1.19 -2.44
N LEU A 30 9.03 -0.15 -1.82
CA LEU A 30 8.95 1.18 -2.43
C LEU A 30 10.33 1.75 -2.75
N GLN A 31 11.29 1.61 -1.82
CA GLN A 31 12.67 2.07 -2.01
C GLN A 31 13.34 1.36 -3.17
N TRP A 32 13.19 0.03 -3.25
CA TRP A 32 13.72 -0.77 -4.35
C TRP A 32 13.12 -0.35 -5.69
N ILE A 33 11.80 -0.13 -5.76
CA ILE A 33 11.11 0.36 -6.97
C ILE A 33 11.72 1.68 -7.45
N VAL A 34 11.94 2.62 -6.55
CA VAL A 34 12.49 3.94 -6.90
C VAL A 34 13.94 3.84 -7.39
N GLU A 35 14.74 2.92 -6.84
CA GLU A 35 16.14 2.76 -7.20
C GLU A 35 16.35 1.95 -8.49
N HIS A 36 15.54 0.92 -8.72
CA HIS A 36 15.79 -0.08 -9.77
C HIS A 36 14.75 -0.07 -10.88
N CYS A 37 13.57 0.52 -10.65
CA CYS A 37 12.42 0.40 -11.54
C CYS A 37 11.66 1.73 -11.82
N PRO A 38 12.27 2.93 -11.86
CA PRO A 38 11.58 4.21 -11.65
C PRO A 38 10.63 4.69 -12.77
N THR A 39 10.61 4.04 -13.94
CA THR A 39 9.98 4.57 -15.16
C THR A 39 8.66 3.90 -15.54
N HIS A 40 8.11 3.02 -14.70
CA HIS A 40 6.87 2.30 -15.02
C HIS A 40 5.64 3.17 -14.82
N ARG A 41 4.64 3.02 -15.70
CA ARG A 41 3.36 3.75 -15.61
C ARG A 41 2.56 3.35 -14.38
N PHE A 42 2.56 2.07 -14.03
CA PHE A 42 1.86 1.52 -12.88
C PHE A 42 2.72 0.49 -12.16
N TYR A 43 2.54 0.38 -10.85
CA TYR A 43 3.01 -0.72 -10.04
C TYR A 43 1.82 -1.43 -9.42
N VAL A 44 1.84 -2.76 -9.45
CA VAL A 44 0.84 -3.60 -8.79
C VAL A 44 1.49 -4.17 -7.54
N TYR A 45 0.83 -3.96 -6.40
CA TYR A 45 1.17 -4.61 -5.14
C TYR A 45 0.09 -5.64 -4.84
N MET A 46 0.51 -6.82 -4.40
CA MET A 46 -0.39 -7.84 -3.92
C MET A 46 0.23 -8.70 -2.81
N ASP A 47 -0.60 -9.17 -1.89
CA ASP A 47 -0.22 -10.19 -0.90
C ASP A 47 -0.15 -11.58 -1.57
N SER A 48 0.60 -12.49 -0.95
CA SER A 48 0.86 -13.84 -1.50
C SER A 48 -0.38 -14.76 -1.53
N ASP A 49 -1.43 -14.39 -0.81
CA ASP A 49 -2.70 -15.11 -0.72
C ASP A 49 -3.83 -14.47 -1.56
N VAL A 50 -3.51 -13.43 -2.32
CA VAL A 50 -4.45 -12.81 -3.27
C VAL A 50 -4.34 -13.49 -4.63
N LEU A 51 -5.48 -13.72 -5.28
CA LEU A 51 -5.57 -14.17 -6.68
C LEU A 51 -5.96 -13.02 -7.59
N ILE A 52 -5.33 -12.95 -8.77
CA ILE A 52 -5.59 -11.91 -9.76
C ILE A 52 -5.93 -12.50 -11.13
N TRP A 53 -6.96 -11.94 -11.78
CA TRP A 53 -7.25 -12.23 -13.19
C TRP A 53 -6.46 -11.27 -14.09
N LEU A 54 -5.43 -11.78 -14.75
CA LEU A 54 -4.45 -10.98 -15.51
C LEU A 54 -5.05 -10.24 -16.72
N ASP A 55 -5.99 -10.84 -17.45
CA ASP A 55 -6.60 -10.16 -18.61
C ASP A 55 -7.46 -8.97 -18.17
N GLY A 56 -8.16 -9.12 -17.04
CA GLY A 56 -8.92 -8.04 -16.43
C GLY A 56 -8.03 -6.92 -15.93
N LEU A 57 -6.91 -7.26 -15.27
CA LEU A 57 -5.88 -6.27 -14.89
C LEU A 57 -5.35 -5.55 -16.14
N ARG A 58 -5.02 -6.28 -17.21
CA ARG A 58 -4.51 -5.69 -18.46
C ARG A 58 -5.53 -4.72 -19.06
N SER A 59 -6.80 -5.12 -19.11
CA SER A 59 -7.89 -4.27 -19.59
C SER A 59 -8.00 -3.01 -18.74
N PHE A 60 -8.02 -3.15 -17.41
CA PHE A 60 -8.04 -2.04 -16.47
C PHE A 60 -6.89 -1.05 -16.71
N LEU A 61 -5.65 -1.53 -16.77
CA LEU A 61 -4.46 -0.69 -16.98
C LEU A 61 -4.46 0.00 -18.35
N GLY A 62 -5.10 -0.63 -19.35
CA GLY A 62 -5.28 -0.08 -20.69
C GLY A 62 -6.30 1.07 -20.75
N THR A 63 -7.37 1.00 -19.96
CA THR A 63 -8.50 1.95 -20.03
C THR A 63 -8.46 3.03 -18.95
N VAL A 64 -7.83 2.75 -17.80
CA VAL A 64 -7.86 3.67 -16.67
C VAL A 64 -7.15 4.99 -17.01
N PRO A 65 -7.79 6.16 -16.80
CA PRO A 65 -7.15 7.45 -16.99
C PRO A 65 -5.90 7.56 -16.11
N TYR A 66 -4.77 7.90 -16.72
CA TYR A 66 -3.55 8.10 -15.96
C TYR A 66 -3.62 9.41 -15.17
N ARG A 67 -3.75 9.30 -13.84
CA ARG A 67 -3.79 10.44 -12.93
C ARG A 67 -2.67 10.29 -11.92
N ARG A 68 -1.63 11.11 -12.04
CA ARG A 68 -0.50 11.16 -11.08
C ARG A 68 -0.97 11.21 -9.63
N GLY A 69 -0.21 10.60 -8.73
CA GLY A 69 -0.52 10.54 -7.31
C GLY A 69 -1.82 9.80 -7.01
N THR A 70 -2.05 8.64 -7.64
CA THR A 70 -3.28 7.85 -7.44
C THR A 70 -2.97 6.39 -7.13
N ILE A 71 -3.70 5.83 -6.17
CA ILE A 71 -3.76 4.41 -5.84
C ILE A 71 -5.17 3.90 -6.11
N TYR A 72 -5.31 2.84 -6.90
CA TYR A 72 -6.57 2.13 -7.14
C TYR A 72 -6.62 0.89 -6.26
N CYS A 73 -7.63 0.77 -5.40
CA CYS A 73 -7.67 -0.28 -4.38
C CYS A 73 -9.06 -0.44 -3.77
N ASN A 74 -9.22 -1.37 -2.82
CA ASN A 74 -10.38 -1.41 -1.94
C ASN A 74 -10.23 -0.39 -0.81
N CYS A 75 -10.93 0.74 -0.90
CA CYS A 75 -10.81 1.82 0.08
C CYS A 75 -11.59 1.52 1.35
N TRP A 76 -10.91 1.42 2.49
CA TRP A 76 -11.50 1.32 3.82
C TRP A 76 -11.42 2.65 4.56
N ALA A 77 -12.49 2.99 5.28
CA ALA A 77 -12.61 4.23 6.03
C ALA A 77 -13.06 3.95 7.46
N ARG A 78 -12.66 4.81 8.41
CA ARG A 78 -13.09 4.76 9.82
C ARG A 78 -12.75 3.44 10.54
N ALA A 79 -11.73 2.72 10.08
CA ALA A 79 -11.27 1.52 10.78
C ALA A 79 -10.64 1.90 12.13
N THR A 80 -11.12 1.27 13.20
CA THR A 80 -10.65 1.53 14.56
C THR A 80 -9.23 1.00 14.75
N ILE A 81 -8.37 1.82 15.37
CA ILE A 81 -7.01 1.40 15.73
C ILE A 81 -7.10 0.34 16.82
N ARG A 82 -6.60 -0.87 16.54
CA ARG A 82 -6.58 -1.96 17.50
C ARG A 82 -5.45 -1.75 18.50
N ARG A 83 -5.73 -1.97 19.79
CA ARG A 83 -4.75 -1.90 20.88
C ARG A 83 -4.26 -3.27 21.35
N SER A 84 -4.78 -4.35 20.77
CA SER A 84 -4.42 -5.73 21.09
C SER A 84 -4.60 -6.65 19.87
N GLY A 85 -3.93 -7.81 19.91
CA GLY A 85 -3.91 -8.81 18.83
C GLY A 85 -2.82 -8.55 17.78
N LYS A 86 -2.87 -9.31 16.68
CA LYS A 86 -1.84 -9.29 15.62
C LYS A 86 -1.54 -7.90 15.03
N HIS A 87 -2.55 -7.04 14.98
CA HIS A 87 -2.50 -5.70 14.38
C HIS A 87 -2.51 -4.58 15.44
N ALA A 88 -2.01 -4.87 16.64
CA ALA A 88 -1.99 -3.90 17.73
C ALA A 88 -1.02 -2.75 17.43
N VAL A 89 -1.50 -1.51 17.60
CA VAL A 89 -0.67 -0.32 17.59
C VAL A 89 -0.49 0.17 19.03
N PRO A 90 0.75 0.17 19.58
CA PRO A 90 1.02 0.62 20.93
C PRO A 90 0.48 2.03 21.21
N LEU A 91 0.10 2.27 22.46
CA LEU A 91 -0.36 3.56 22.98
C LEU A 91 0.84 4.53 23.18
N THR A 92 1.62 4.72 22.13
CA THR A 92 2.64 5.78 22.06
C THR A 92 2.14 6.96 21.20
N SER A 93 0.90 6.87 20.70
CA SER A 93 0.26 7.81 19.78
C SER A 93 -1.11 8.24 20.35
N ASP A 94 -1.10 9.28 21.17
CA ASP A 94 -2.24 9.71 21.98
C ASP A 94 -3.33 10.51 21.24
N SER A 95 -3.54 10.33 19.93
CA SER A 95 -4.47 11.24 19.22
C SER A 95 -5.38 10.65 18.14
N PHE A 96 -5.33 9.36 17.83
CA PHE A 96 -6.21 8.77 16.80
C PHE A 96 -7.02 7.58 17.32
N ALA A 97 -8.34 7.64 17.13
CA ALA A 97 -9.25 6.52 17.35
C ALA A 97 -9.39 5.63 16.10
N THR A 98 -9.19 6.22 14.92
CA THR A 98 -9.39 5.55 13.63
C THR A 98 -8.28 5.91 12.65
N TYR A 99 -7.99 5.00 11.71
CA TYR A 99 -7.11 5.28 10.58
C TYR A 99 -7.74 6.28 9.60
N PRO A 100 -6.93 7.08 8.87
CA PRO A 100 -7.40 7.75 7.66
C PRO A 100 -7.88 6.72 6.62
N VAL A 101 -8.51 7.16 5.53
CA VAL A 101 -8.89 6.23 4.44
C VAL A 101 -7.62 5.54 3.91
N TYR A 102 -7.65 4.23 3.71
CA TYR A 102 -6.50 3.48 3.22
C TYR A 102 -6.93 2.34 2.30
N CYS A 103 -5.98 1.74 1.60
CA CYS A 103 -6.18 0.58 0.74
C CYS A 103 -6.08 -0.70 1.57
N ALA A 104 -7.15 -1.48 1.65
CA ALA A 104 -7.21 -2.74 2.39
C ALA A 104 -7.30 -3.94 1.44
N GLY A 105 -7.10 -5.15 1.97
CA GLY A 105 -7.36 -6.40 1.26
C GLY A 105 -6.22 -6.82 0.33
N GLY A 106 -4.99 -6.42 0.65
CA GLY A 106 -3.79 -7.01 0.05
C GLY A 106 -3.64 -6.79 -1.44
N PHE A 107 -4.36 -5.84 -2.07
CA PHE A 107 -4.23 -5.55 -3.50
C PHE A 107 -4.38 -4.06 -3.79
N MET A 108 -3.44 -3.51 -4.56
CA MET A 108 -3.50 -2.12 -5.02
C MET A 108 -2.68 -1.88 -6.27
N ILE A 109 -3.08 -0.87 -7.04
CA ILE A 109 -2.38 -0.39 -8.22
C ILE A 109 -1.99 1.06 -8.00
N MET A 110 -0.70 1.35 -8.04
CA MET A 110 -0.13 2.68 -7.84
C MET A 110 0.29 3.29 -9.18
N THR A 111 0.07 4.59 -9.38
CA THR A 111 0.74 5.30 -10.49
C THR A 111 2.24 5.43 -10.24
N GLY A 112 3.03 5.52 -11.32
CA GLY A 112 4.49 5.46 -11.27
C GLY A 112 5.18 6.44 -10.32
N ASP A 113 4.54 7.58 -10.03
CA ASP A 113 5.08 8.59 -9.13
C ASP A 113 4.83 8.31 -7.63
N VAL A 114 3.85 7.47 -7.29
CA VAL A 114 3.42 7.22 -5.91
C VAL A 114 4.54 6.68 -5.01
N PRO A 115 5.36 5.68 -5.39
CA PRO A 115 6.42 5.18 -4.52
C PRO A 115 7.37 6.28 -4.03
N SER A 116 7.77 7.19 -4.92
CA SER A 116 8.61 8.33 -4.57
C SER A 116 7.93 9.32 -3.64
N LEU A 117 6.63 9.60 -3.86
CA LEU A 117 5.84 10.48 -3.00
C LEU A 117 5.74 9.91 -1.58
N LEU A 118 5.47 8.62 -1.44
CA LEU A 118 5.32 7.96 -0.14
C LEU A 118 6.64 7.87 0.62
N LEU A 119 7.76 7.56 -0.04
CA LEU A 119 9.09 7.58 0.60
C LEU A 119 9.46 8.98 1.09
N ARG A 120 9.12 10.02 0.31
CA ARG A 120 9.33 11.42 0.75
C ARG A 120 8.51 11.73 1.99
N ALA A 121 7.24 11.31 2.02
CA ALA A 121 6.38 11.46 3.19
C ALA A 121 6.97 10.75 4.42
N HIS A 122 7.45 9.51 4.25
CA HIS A 122 8.08 8.74 5.32
C HIS A 122 9.31 9.46 5.91
N ARG A 123 10.21 9.96 5.05
CA ARG A 123 11.39 10.74 5.49
C ARG A 123 10.99 11.97 6.29
N SER A 124 9.91 12.65 5.90
CA SER A 124 9.36 13.78 6.67
C SER A 124 8.76 13.37 8.02
N VAL A 125 8.15 12.18 8.13
CA VAL A 125 7.69 11.64 9.42
C VAL A 125 8.86 11.39 10.35
N LEU A 126 9.94 10.79 9.84
CA LEU A 126 11.15 10.53 10.62
C LEU A 126 11.82 11.82 11.12
N SER A 127 11.81 12.90 10.32
CA SER A 127 12.38 14.18 10.73
C SER A 127 11.51 14.98 11.71
N ILE A 128 10.20 14.70 11.77
CA ILE A 128 9.24 15.37 12.67
C ILE A 128 9.14 14.66 14.04
N ASN A 129 9.65 13.43 14.17
CA ASN A 129 9.70 12.68 15.45
C ASN A 129 10.52 13.36 16.57
N SER A 130 11.00 14.59 16.36
CA SER A 130 11.49 15.50 17.41
C SER A 130 10.39 16.33 18.09
N ARG A 131 9.09 16.18 17.75
CA ARG A 131 7.99 16.94 18.37
C ARG A 131 6.90 16.04 18.98
N PRO A 132 6.61 16.16 20.30
CA PRO A 132 5.71 15.26 21.02
C PRO A 132 4.19 15.46 20.75
N ASP A 133 3.79 16.56 20.10
CA ASP A 133 2.37 16.94 20.00
C ASP A 133 1.65 16.47 18.72
N ARG A 134 2.36 16.21 17.60
CA ARG A 134 1.68 15.97 16.32
C ARG A 134 2.46 15.09 15.36
N SER A 135 2.31 13.78 15.49
CA SER A 135 2.25 12.89 14.32
C SER A 135 2.07 11.46 14.77
N MET A 136 1.10 10.76 14.17
CA MET A 136 1.17 9.31 14.11
C MET A 136 2.51 8.97 13.44
N GLY A 137 3.44 8.46 14.26
CA GLY A 137 4.78 8.05 13.85
C GLY A 137 4.71 6.79 13.00
N TYR A 138 5.75 5.97 13.07
CA TYR A 138 5.72 4.64 12.48
C TYR A 138 4.62 3.77 13.11
N ILE A 139 3.89 2.99 12.30
CA ILE A 139 3.01 1.91 12.78
C ILE A 139 3.24 0.64 11.96
N GLY A 140 3.01 -0.53 12.56
CA GLY A 140 3.19 -1.82 11.89
C GLY A 140 2.10 -2.20 10.89
N VAL A 141 0.92 -1.58 10.96
CA VAL A 141 -0.18 -1.81 10.02
C VAL A 141 0.13 -1.08 8.71
N ASP A 142 0.73 -1.80 7.77
CA ASP A 142 1.35 -1.25 6.56
C ASP A 142 0.35 -0.62 5.60
N ASP A 143 -0.74 -1.33 5.27
CA ASP A 143 -1.85 -0.80 4.49
C ASP A 143 -2.27 0.59 4.97
N ALA A 144 -2.55 0.73 6.27
CA ALA A 144 -2.92 1.99 6.89
C ALA A 144 -1.76 3.01 6.93
N TYR A 145 -0.53 2.54 7.06
CA TYR A 145 0.65 3.40 7.11
C TYR A 145 0.97 4.05 5.77
N PHE A 146 1.33 3.29 4.73
CA PHE A 146 1.81 3.89 3.49
C PHE A 146 0.68 4.39 2.60
N THR A 147 -0.47 3.72 2.57
CA THR A 147 -1.62 4.15 1.73
C THR A 147 -2.63 5.04 2.43
N GLY A 148 -2.53 5.19 3.75
CA GLY A 148 -3.34 6.12 4.54
C GLY A 148 -2.52 7.29 5.05
N ILE A 149 -1.71 7.05 6.08
CA ILE A 149 -0.98 8.06 6.85
C ILE A 149 0.05 8.81 6.01
N LEU A 150 0.83 8.10 5.19
CA LEU A 150 1.80 8.73 4.29
C LEU A 150 1.09 9.36 3.09
N ALA A 151 0.15 8.64 2.47
CA ALA A 151 -0.62 9.14 1.34
C ALA A 151 -1.32 10.48 1.61
N ASP A 152 -1.97 10.63 2.77
CA ASP A 152 -2.62 11.88 3.17
C ASP A 152 -1.63 13.05 3.27
N ARG A 153 -0.42 12.82 3.79
CA ARG A 153 0.61 13.86 3.92
C ARG A 153 1.11 14.41 2.59
N VAL A 154 1.06 13.61 1.52
CA VAL A 154 1.51 14.00 0.19
C VAL A 154 0.37 14.13 -0.83
N GLY A 155 -0.88 14.10 -0.38
CA GLY A 155 -2.05 14.28 -1.24
C GLY A 155 -2.25 13.17 -2.27
N VAL A 156 -1.79 11.95 -1.99
CA VAL A 156 -2.03 10.79 -2.85
C VAL A 156 -3.49 10.34 -2.70
N ARG A 157 -4.18 10.24 -3.84
CA ARG A 157 -5.59 9.84 -3.92
C ARG A 157 -5.72 8.33 -3.80
N ARG A 158 -6.75 7.88 -3.09
CA ARG A 158 -7.22 6.50 -3.10
C ARG A 158 -8.54 6.48 -3.87
N VAL A 159 -8.62 5.68 -4.92
CA VAL A 159 -9.78 5.54 -5.78
C VAL A 159 -10.24 4.09 -5.68
N LYS A 160 -11.53 3.86 -5.43
CA LYS A 160 -12.05 2.49 -5.41
C LYS A 160 -11.90 1.87 -6.78
N ALA A 161 -11.25 0.71 -6.86
CA ALA A 161 -11.10 -0.02 -8.11
C ALA A 161 -12.46 -0.40 -8.74
N LEU A 162 -13.49 -0.60 -7.91
CA LEU A 162 -14.87 -0.91 -8.33
C LEU A 162 -15.66 0.29 -8.87
N ASP A 163 -15.23 1.53 -8.59
CA ASP A 163 -15.89 2.74 -9.11
C ASP A 163 -15.42 3.04 -10.55
N ILE A 164 -14.51 2.24 -11.10
CA ILE A 164 -14.11 2.30 -12.50
C ILE A 164 -14.99 1.30 -13.23
N ASP A 165 -16.00 1.84 -13.92
CA ASP A 165 -16.95 1.10 -14.74
C ASP A 165 -16.22 0.50 -15.95
N ILE A 166 -15.49 -0.61 -15.73
CA ILE A 166 -14.94 -1.41 -16.82
C ILE A 166 -16.12 -2.20 -17.35
N ASN A 167 -16.76 -1.67 -18.39
CA ASN A 167 -17.86 -2.31 -19.09
C ASN A 167 -17.31 -3.54 -19.86
N LEU A 168 -17.00 -4.61 -19.11
CA LEU A 168 -16.55 -5.89 -19.63
C LEU A 168 -17.80 -6.73 -19.88
N THR A 169 -18.47 -6.45 -20.99
CA THR A 169 -19.60 -7.23 -21.48
C THR A 169 -19.19 -8.70 -21.58
N GLY A 170 -19.54 -9.52 -20.57
CA GLY A 170 -19.36 -10.97 -20.60
C GLY A 170 -18.55 -11.60 -19.45
N VAL A 171 -18.02 -10.83 -18.50
CA VAL A 171 -17.34 -11.39 -17.32
C VAL A 171 -18.20 -11.15 -16.09
N PRO A 172 -18.65 -12.21 -15.38
CA PRO A 172 -19.39 -12.02 -14.13
C PRO A 172 -18.55 -11.17 -13.18
N THR A 173 -19.20 -10.22 -12.49
CA THR A 173 -18.63 -9.44 -11.40
C THR A 173 -18.26 -10.36 -10.23
N VAL A 174 -17.24 -11.20 -10.41
CA VAL A 174 -16.57 -11.86 -9.31
C VAL A 174 -15.76 -10.77 -8.66
N GLN A 175 -16.05 -10.51 -7.38
CA GLN A 175 -15.21 -9.70 -6.49
C GLN A 175 -13.74 -9.91 -6.85
N TRP A 176 -13.13 -8.90 -7.46
CA TRP A 176 -11.76 -8.93 -8.00
C TRP A 176 -10.68 -9.21 -6.95
N ILE A 177 -11.10 -9.29 -5.69
CA ILE A 177 -10.30 -9.60 -4.51
C ILE A 177 -11.17 -10.58 -3.72
N VAL A 178 -10.82 -11.86 -3.75
CA VAL A 178 -11.39 -12.85 -2.82
C VAL A 178 -10.35 -13.01 -1.71
N ASP A 179 -10.48 -12.20 -0.65
CA ASP A 179 -9.87 -12.54 0.64
C ASP A 179 -10.54 -13.84 1.12
N LYS A 180 -9.75 -14.88 1.40
CA LYS A 180 -10.25 -16.08 2.07
C LYS A 180 -10.32 -15.89 3.58
#